data_AF-A0A845S7J9-F1
#
_entry.id   AF-A0A845S7J9-F1
#
_cell.length_a   1.000
_cell.length_b   1.000
_cell.length_c   1.000
_cell.angle_alpha   90.00
_cell.angle_beta   90.00
_cell.angle_gamma   90.00
#
_symmetry.space_group_name_H-M   'P 1'
#
loop_
_entity.id
_entity.type
_entity.pdbx_description
1 polymer ?
#
loop_
_entity_poly.entity_id
_entity_poly.type
_entity_poly.pdbx_seq_one_letter_code
_entity_poly.pdbx_strand_id
1 'polypeptide(L)'
;MLNKKKIYLFVFILILFSVDRISKILILKNFSNNSLSEIYFNSFLNFSLVWNSGIGFGILQIEPNIFYSIISIIITIINLILIYWMLTSPNYLESIFISIILGGSLGNLFDRFYYNSVPDFIDLHYKS
;
A
#
# COMPACT_ATOMS: atom_id res chain seq x y z
N MET A 1 17.96 -10.02 -22.25
CA MET A 1 18.30 -8.66 -21.79
C MET A 1 17.02 -7.89 -21.51
N LEU A 2 16.88 -7.30 -20.31
CA LEU A 2 15.75 -6.42 -20.02
C LEU A 2 15.81 -5.16 -20.91
N ASN A 3 14.72 -4.85 -21.60
CA ASN A 3 14.60 -3.61 -22.36
C ASN A 3 14.72 -2.40 -21.40
N LYS A 4 15.41 -1.32 -21.80
CA LYS A 4 15.51 -0.07 -21.03
C LYS A 4 14.16 0.42 -20.50
N LYS A 5 13.09 0.28 -21.30
CA LYS A 5 11.71 0.61 -20.88
C LYS A 5 11.26 -0.17 -19.64
N LYS A 6 11.58 -1.46 -19.56
CA LYS A 6 11.24 -2.33 -18.42
C LYS A 6 12.02 -1.94 -17.17
N ILE A 7 13.29 -1.55 -17.33
CA ILE A 7 14.10 -1.02 -16.21
C ILE A 7 13.44 0.24 -15.64
N TYR A 8 12.98 1.17 -16.48
CA TYR A 8 12.28 2.37 -16.01
C TYR A 8 10.99 2.05 -15.26
N LEU A 9 10.23 1.03 -15.68
CA LEU A 9 9.03 0.59 -14.96
C LEU A 9 9.37 0.05 -13.57
N PHE A 10 10.41 -0.79 -13.44
CA PHE A 10 10.84 -1.28 -12.13
C PHE A 10 11.36 -0.16 -11.21
N VAL A 11 12.11 0.80 -11.77
CA VAL A 11 12.53 1.99 -11.02
C VAL A 11 11.32 2.80 -10.57
N PHE A 12 10.30 2.94 -11.42
CA PHE A 12 9.08 3.64 -11.08
C PHE A 12 8.29 2.94 -9.96
N ILE A 13 8.15 1.60 -10.01
CA ILE A 13 7.58 0.80 -8.91
C ILE A 13 8.36 1.03 -7.62
N LEU A 14 9.70 1.01 -7.68
CA LEU A 14 10.55 1.22 -6.51
C LEU A 14 10.38 2.61 -5.90
N ILE A 15 10.23 3.65 -6.73
CA ILE A 15 9.95 5.01 -6.28
C ILE A 15 8.61 5.05 -5.54
N LEU A 16 7.54 4.53 -6.14
CA LEU A 16 6.20 4.52 -5.52
C LEU A 16 6.18 3.75 -4.21
N PHE A 17 6.80 2.57 -4.19
CA PHE A 17 6.99 1.78 -2.97
C PHE A 17 7.76 2.57 -1.90
N SER A 18 8.84 3.24 -2.28
CA SER A 18 9.66 4.03 -1.34
C SER A 18 8.89 5.21 -0.77
N VAL A 19 8.10 5.90 -1.59
CA VAL A 19 7.24 7.01 -1.15
C VAL A 19 6.21 6.52 -0.13
N ASP A 20 5.54 5.40 -0.39
CA ASP A 20 4.62 4.76 0.57
C ASP A 20 5.34 4.44 1.89
N ARG A 21 6.46 3.72 1.84
CA ARG A 21 7.24 3.34 3.03
C ARG A 21 7.70 4.55 3.84
N ILE A 22 8.27 5.55 3.19
CA ILE A 22 8.78 6.76 3.86
C ILE A 22 7.61 7.51 4.50
N SER A 23 6.49 7.68 3.81
CA SER A 23 5.31 8.37 4.37
C SER A 23 4.78 7.67 5.62
N LYS A 24 4.66 6.34 5.60
CA LYS A 24 4.25 5.53 6.77
C LYS A 24 5.23 5.66 7.93
N ILE A 25 6.54 5.55 7.67
CA ILE A 25 7.58 5.69 8.72
C ILE A 25 7.52 7.07 9.39
N LEU A 26 7.34 8.14 8.61
CA LEU A 26 7.24 9.51 9.13
C LEU A 26 6.03 9.67 10.05
N ILE A 27 4.87 9.16 9.63
CA ILE A 27 3.64 9.22 10.43
C ILE A 27 3.79 8.39 11.70
N LEU A 28 4.25 7.13 11.60
CA LEU A 28 4.45 6.26 12.77
C LEU A 28 5.37 6.91 13.81
N LYS A 29 6.46 7.56 13.38
CA LYS A 29 7.39 8.27 14.27
C LYS A 29 6.74 9.48 14.94
N ASN A 30 5.94 10.26 14.20
CA ASN A 30 5.27 11.43 14.76
C ASN A 30 4.22 11.04 15.81
N PHE A 31 3.42 9.99 15.52
CA PHE A 31 2.40 9.50 16.44
C PHE A 31 3.00 8.84 17.70
N SER A 32 4.11 8.09 17.55
CA SER A 32 4.79 7.49 18.71
C SER A 32 5.42 8.54 19.63
N ASN A 33 5.97 9.60 19.07
CA ASN A 33 6.70 10.62 19.85
C ASN A 33 5.79 11.63 20.54
N ASN A 34 4.68 11.99 19.92
CA ASN A 34 3.84 13.09 20.39
C ASN A 34 2.60 12.61 21.17
N SER A 35 2.37 11.29 21.29
CA SER A 35 1.16 10.72 21.91
C SER A 35 -0.16 11.31 21.35
N LEU A 36 -0.13 11.73 20.10
CA LEU A 36 -1.28 12.31 19.41
C LEU A 36 -2.14 11.19 18.82
N SER A 37 -3.46 11.31 18.92
CA SER A 37 -4.41 10.45 18.23
C SER A 37 -4.73 10.93 16.82
N GLU A 38 -4.47 12.20 16.50
CA GLU A 38 -4.77 12.84 15.23
C GLU A 38 -3.88 14.08 15.02
N ILE A 39 -3.54 14.38 13.77
CA ILE A 39 -2.86 15.61 13.35
C ILE A 39 -3.81 16.34 12.40
N TYR A 40 -4.36 17.46 12.88
CA TYR A 40 -5.18 18.35 12.05
C TYR A 40 -4.31 19.00 10.96
N PHE A 41 -4.76 18.95 9.71
CA PHE A 41 -4.08 19.63 8.60
C PHE A 41 -4.96 20.73 7.99
N ASN A 42 -6.20 20.44 7.61
CA ASN A 42 -7.20 21.44 7.20
C ASN A 42 -8.64 20.89 7.33
N SER A 43 -9.64 21.66 6.89
CA SER A 43 -11.07 21.30 6.98
C SER A 43 -11.52 20.13 6.08
N PHE A 44 -10.61 19.53 5.31
CA PHE A 44 -10.88 18.42 4.39
C PHE A 44 -9.96 17.22 4.60
N LEU A 45 -8.79 17.44 5.19
CA LEU A 45 -7.73 16.45 5.35
C LEU A 45 -7.18 16.56 6.77
N ASN A 46 -7.19 15.43 7.46
CA ASN A 46 -6.42 15.20 8.68
C ASN A 46 -5.52 13.99 8.48
N PHE A 47 -4.57 13.82 9.39
CA PHE A 47 -3.85 12.56 9.52
C PHE A 47 -4.27 11.87 10.80
N SER A 48 -4.84 10.67 10.69
CA SER A 48 -5.27 9.84 11.83
C SER A 48 -4.77 8.41 11.62
N LEU A 49 -3.96 7.89 12.55
CA LEU A 49 -3.34 6.57 12.38
C LEU A 49 -4.32 5.45 12.73
N VAL A 50 -4.68 4.63 11.75
CA VAL A 50 -5.53 3.45 11.89
C VAL A 50 -4.78 2.20 11.46
N TRP A 51 -4.77 1.18 12.30
CA TRP A 51 -4.17 -0.12 11.98
C TRP A 51 -5.20 -1.05 11.34
N ASN A 52 -5.04 -1.27 10.05
CA ASN A 52 -5.94 -2.11 9.27
C ASN A 52 -5.44 -3.57 9.25
N SER A 53 -6.03 -4.40 10.10
CA SER A 53 -5.75 -5.84 10.19
C SER A 53 -6.59 -6.70 9.23
N GLY A 54 -7.46 -6.11 8.40
CA GLY A 54 -8.44 -6.83 7.60
C GLY A 54 -8.41 -6.53 6.09
N ILE A 55 -9.50 -6.91 5.43
CA ILE A 55 -10.04 -6.22 4.25
C ILE A 55 -10.99 -5.17 4.84
N GLY A 56 -10.93 -3.91 4.39
CA GLY A 56 -11.83 -2.87 4.88
C GLY A 56 -13.29 -3.38 4.93
N PHE A 57 -14.03 -2.97 5.96
CA PHE A 57 -15.47 -3.21 6.19
C PHE A 57 -15.92 -4.45 6.99
N GLY A 58 -15.04 -5.21 7.65
CA GLY A 58 -15.45 -6.20 8.67
C GLY A 58 -16.31 -7.37 8.16
N ILE A 59 -16.24 -7.68 6.87
CA ILE A 59 -17.16 -8.59 6.17
C ILE A 59 -16.93 -10.09 6.51
N LEU A 60 -15.79 -10.46 7.11
CA LEU A 60 -15.47 -11.87 7.42
C LEU A 60 -14.82 -12.01 8.80
N GLN A 61 -15.61 -12.44 9.79
CA GLN A 61 -15.17 -12.78 11.15
C GLN A 61 -14.67 -14.22 11.24
N ILE A 62 -13.67 -14.57 10.42
CA ILE A 62 -12.85 -15.78 10.62
C ILE A 62 -11.75 -15.43 11.63
N GLU A 63 -11.12 -16.41 12.29
CA GLU A 63 -9.96 -16.13 13.15
C GLU A 63 -8.97 -15.18 12.44
N PRO A 64 -8.63 -14.04 13.08
CA PRO A 64 -7.99 -12.91 12.41
C PRO A 64 -6.68 -13.30 11.72
N ASN A 65 -5.93 -14.25 12.28
CA ASN A 65 -4.64 -14.69 11.75
C ASN A 65 -4.74 -15.53 10.46
N ILE A 66 -5.77 -16.38 10.34
CA ILE A 66 -5.93 -17.24 9.16
C ILE A 66 -6.38 -16.39 7.97
N PHE A 67 -7.37 -15.53 8.18
CA PHE A 67 -7.89 -14.65 7.12
C PHE A 67 -6.82 -13.69 6.60
N TYR A 68 -6.04 -13.13 7.52
CA TYR A 68 -4.93 -12.26 7.19
C TYR A 68 -3.86 -12.93 6.32
N SER A 69 -3.50 -14.18 6.65
CA SER A 69 -2.53 -14.96 5.89
C SER A 69 -3.04 -15.27 4.48
N ILE A 70 -4.32 -15.64 4.36
CA ILE A 70 -4.97 -15.91 3.07
C ILE A 70 -4.96 -14.66 2.19
N ILE A 71 -5.33 -13.49 2.71
CA ILE A 71 -5.30 -12.23 1.96
C ILE A 71 -3.89 -11.92 1.48
N SER A 72 -2.89 -12.07 2.35
CA SER A 72 -1.50 -11.77 2.01
C SER A 72 -0.99 -12.69 0.89
N ILE A 73 -1.38 -13.96 0.90
CA ILE A 73 -1.11 -14.91 -0.19
C ILE A 73 -1.82 -14.47 -1.49
N ILE A 74 -3.11 -14.12 -1.42
CA ILE A 74 -3.87 -13.66 -2.59
C ILE A 74 -3.23 -12.40 -3.20
N ILE A 75 -2.87 -11.41 -2.39
CA ILE A 75 -2.19 -10.18 -2.84
C ILE A 75 -0.85 -10.53 -3.50
N THR A 76 -0.09 -11.46 -2.92
CA THR A 76 1.18 -11.92 -3.49
C THR A 76 0.96 -12.53 -4.88
N ILE A 77 -0.02 -13.40 -5.04
CA ILE A 77 -0.36 -14.03 -6.33
C ILE A 77 -0.78 -12.97 -7.35
N ILE A 78 -1.65 -12.02 -6.97
CA ILE A 78 -2.08 -10.93 -7.83
C ILE A 78 -0.88 -10.08 -8.28
N ASN A 79 0.04 -9.75 -7.37
CA ASN A 79 1.25 -9.01 -7.72
C ASN A 79 2.13 -9.78 -8.73
N LEU A 80 2.28 -11.09 -8.58
CA LEU A 80 3.02 -11.91 -9.56
C LEU A 80 2.35 -11.91 -10.94
N ILE A 81 1.02 -12.01 -10.99
CA ILE A 81 0.24 -11.93 -12.24
C ILE A 81 0.42 -10.54 -12.88
N LEU A 82 0.32 -9.48 -12.09
CA LEU A 82 0.48 -8.11 -12.57
C LEU A 82 1.91 -7.85 -13.08
N ILE A 83 2.94 -8.37 -12.41
CA ILE A 83 4.33 -8.30 -12.91
C ILE A 83 4.44 -9.02 -14.25
N TYR A 84 3.85 -10.21 -14.38
CA TYR A 84 3.85 -10.94 -15.65
C TYR A 84 3.13 -10.16 -16.76
N TRP A 85 1.95 -9.61 -16.50
CA TRP A 85 1.21 -8.77 -17.45
C TRP A 85 1.97 -7.49 -17.81
N MET A 86 2.58 -6.81 -16.85
CA MET A 86 3.44 -5.65 -17.11
C MET A 86 4.61 -5.99 -18.05
N LEU A 87 5.21 -7.17 -17.88
CA LEU A 87 6.35 -7.60 -18.70
C LEU A 87 5.96 -8.08 -20.10
N THR A 88 4.72 -8.51 -20.28
CA THR A 88 4.21 -9.07 -21.55
C THR A 88 3.33 -8.11 -22.34
N SER A 89 2.82 -7.05 -21.70
CA SER A 89 1.97 -6.06 -22.36
C SER A 89 2.72 -5.36 -23.51
N PRO A 90 2.11 -5.28 -24.70
CA PRO A 90 2.65 -4.52 -25.81
C PRO A 90 2.45 -3.01 -25.64
N ASN A 91 1.54 -2.58 -24.75
CA ASN A 91 1.20 -1.18 -24.53
C ASN A 91 1.97 -0.62 -23.31
N TYR A 92 2.92 0.29 -23.57
CA TYR A 92 3.73 0.87 -22.51
C TYR A 92 2.91 1.67 -21.49
N LEU A 93 1.82 2.31 -21.91
CA LEU A 93 0.94 3.09 -21.04
C LEU A 93 0.16 2.17 -20.09
N GLU A 94 -0.24 0.98 -20.55
CA GLU A 94 -0.82 -0.06 -19.69
C GLU A 94 0.20 -0.51 -18.64
N SER A 95 1.46 -0.75 -19.04
CA SER A 95 2.53 -1.13 -18.11
C SER A 95 2.80 -0.07 -17.04
N ILE A 96 2.64 1.22 -17.37
CA ILE A 96 2.74 2.32 -16.39
C ILE A 96 1.62 2.23 -15.36
N PHE A 97 0.37 2.04 -15.78
CA PHE A 97 -0.75 1.89 -14.83
C PHE A 97 -0.59 0.65 -13.94
N ILE A 98 -0.14 -0.48 -14.51
CA ILE A 98 0.17 -1.68 -13.72
C ILE A 98 1.30 -1.38 -12.71
N SER A 99 2.31 -0.60 -13.09
CA SER A 99 3.39 -0.19 -12.18
C SER A 99 2.89 0.65 -11.00
N ILE A 100 1.89 1.51 -11.23
CA ILE A 100 1.24 2.29 -10.16
C ILE A 100 0.56 1.36 -9.15
N ILE A 101 -0.22 0.39 -9.65
CA ILE A 101 -0.91 -0.60 -8.82
C ILE A 101 0.11 -1.44 -8.03
N LEU A 102 1.17 -1.91 -8.70
CA LEU A 102 2.24 -2.71 -8.07
C LEU A 102 2.96 -1.93 -6.97
N GLY A 103 3.25 -0.64 -7.17
CA GLY A 103 3.90 0.20 -6.16
C GLY A 103 3.14 0.25 -4.84
N GLY A 104 1.83 0.53 -4.90
CA GLY A 104 0.98 0.57 -3.70
C GLY A 104 0.72 -0.80 -3.10
N SER A 105 0.45 -1.80 -3.94
CA SER A 105 0.20 -3.19 -3.51
C SER A 105 1.40 -3.81 -2.80
N LEU A 106 2.62 -3.57 -3.30
CA LEU A 106 3.86 -4.04 -2.65
C LEU A 106 4.13 -3.32 -1.33
N GLY A 107 3.79 -2.04 -1.21
CA GLY A 107 3.87 -1.28 0.05
C GLY A 107 3.00 -1.90 1.13
N ASN A 108 1.72 -2.13 0.82
CA ASN A 108 0.78 -2.78 1.75
C ASN A 108 1.15 -4.25 2.02
N LEU A 109 1.69 -4.97 1.04
CA LEU A 109 2.16 -6.34 1.24
C LEU A 109 3.36 -6.38 2.20
N PHE A 110 4.29 -5.43 2.09
CA PHE A 110 5.40 -5.29 3.05
C PHE A 110 4.87 -5.05 4.45
N ASP A 111 3.96 -4.08 4.62
CA ASP A 111 3.35 -3.80 5.92
C ASP A 111 2.71 -5.06 6.49
N ARG A 112 2.09 -5.84 5.60
CA ARG A 112 1.42 -7.03 6.04
C ARG A 112 2.37 -8.06 6.66
N PHE A 113 3.54 -8.23 6.07
CA PHE A 113 4.56 -9.14 6.61
C PHE A 113 5.29 -8.58 7.82
N TYR A 114 5.44 -7.25 7.91
CA TYR A 114 6.25 -6.61 8.94
C TYR A 114 5.46 -6.26 10.21
N TYR A 115 4.25 -5.72 10.08
CA TYR A 115 3.43 -5.21 11.19
C TYR A 115 2.19 -6.08 11.51
N ASN A 116 1.94 -7.16 10.75
CA ASN A 116 0.68 -7.90 10.82
C ASN A 116 -0.59 -7.02 10.66
N SER A 117 -0.43 -5.84 10.06
CA SER A 117 -1.47 -4.86 9.76
C SER A 117 -0.94 -3.81 8.80
N VAL A 118 -1.83 -3.06 8.15
CA VAL A 118 -1.46 -1.93 7.27
C VAL A 118 -1.73 -0.62 8.01
N PRO A 119 -0.74 0.28 8.18
CA PRO A 119 -0.95 1.59 8.77
C PRO A 119 -1.57 2.52 7.73
N ASP A 120 -2.84 2.84 7.92
CA ASP A 120 -3.58 3.84 7.15
C ASP A 120 -3.57 5.16 7.94
N PHE A 121 -3.35 6.29 7.26
CA PHE A 121 -3.17 7.58 7.95
C PHE A 121 -3.77 8.80 7.26
N ILE A 122 -4.31 8.65 6.05
CA ILE A 122 -4.91 9.76 5.31
C ILE A 122 -6.40 9.77 5.60
N ASP A 123 -6.88 10.82 6.27
CA ASP A 123 -8.28 10.97 6.66
C ASP A 123 -8.92 12.13 5.91
N LEU A 124 -9.77 11.81 4.95
CA LEU A 124 -10.49 12.77 4.12
C LEU A 124 -11.94 12.89 4.60
N HIS A 125 -12.35 14.11 4.95
CA HIS A 125 -13.68 14.40 5.45
C HIS A 125 -14.29 15.63 4.76
N TYR A 126 -15.62 15.70 4.70
CA TYR A 126 -16.32 16.87 4.16
C TYR A 126 -17.61 17.09 4.94
N LYS A 127 -17.75 18.27 5.56
CA LYS A 127 -18.90 18.64 6.41
C LYS A 127 -19.14 17.62 7.54
N SER A 128 -18.17 17.49 8.45
CA SER A 128 -18.38 16.85 9.76
C SER A 128 -19.32 17.67 10.63
#